data_AF-A0A4R0XEW7-F1
#
_entry.id   AF-A0A4R0XEW7-F1
#
_cell.length_a   1.000
_cell.length_b   1.000
_cell.length_c   1.000
_cell.angle_alpha   90.00
_cell.angle_beta   90.00
_cell.angle_gamma   90.00
#
_symmetry.space_group_name_H-M   'P 1'
#
loop_
_entity.id
_entity.type
_entity.pdbx_description
1 polymer ?
#
loop_
_entity_poly.entity_id
_entity_poly.type
_entity_poly.pdbx_seq_one_letter_code
_entity_poly.pdbx_strand_id
1 'polypeptide(L)'
;MRFLFSLLLMIALVSARQACADELTPAKRSDIMLLLQVTRSANVVVQISSALAKPVFANLKAARPDIPDRAYTVAENEIKVILSEHISTSGGLLDQIVPVYDKYYTHQEIRELLAFYQSPIGKKVILAMPSMLNESMMAGQRWAEALGPEIRARLSDSLKREGLLTTSR
;
A
#
# COMPACT_ATOMS: atom_id res chain seq x y z
N MET A 1 5.80 -1.54 -52.98
CA MET A 1 4.93 -2.34 -52.08
C MET A 1 5.66 -3.48 -51.34
N ARG A 2 6.69 -4.14 -51.90
CA ARG A 2 7.45 -5.20 -51.20
C ARG A 2 8.48 -4.70 -50.17
N PHE A 3 9.02 -3.50 -50.34
CA PHE A 3 10.01 -2.92 -49.40
C PHE A 3 9.40 -2.22 -48.17
N LEU A 4 8.13 -1.79 -48.23
CA LEU A 4 7.43 -1.24 -47.05
C LEU A 4 7.06 -2.33 -46.02
N PHE A 5 6.89 -3.58 -46.48
CA PHE A 5 6.55 -4.70 -45.60
C PHE A 5 7.75 -5.21 -44.80
N SER A 6 8.97 -5.13 -45.36
CA SER A 6 10.20 -5.49 -44.62
C SER A 6 10.61 -4.46 -43.57
N LEU A 7 10.29 -3.18 -43.76
CA LEU A 7 10.59 -2.14 -42.76
C LEU A 7 9.65 -2.21 -41.55
N LEU A 8 8.39 -2.61 -41.76
CA LEU A 8 7.41 -2.81 -40.69
C LEU A 8 7.69 -4.07 -39.85
N LEU A 9 8.36 -5.08 -40.40
CA LEU A 9 8.72 -6.31 -39.68
C LEU A 9 9.95 -6.13 -38.76
N MET A 10 10.85 -5.17 -39.07
CA MET A 10 12.02 -4.89 -38.24
C MET A 10 11.72 -4.02 -37.01
N ILE A 11 10.65 -3.22 -37.06
CA ILE A 11 10.23 -2.38 -35.92
C ILE A 11 9.43 -3.20 -34.89
N ALA A 12 8.85 -4.34 -35.29
CA ALA A 12 8.08 -5.20 -34.39
C ALA A 12 8.95 -6.10 -33.46
N LEU A 13 10.23 -6.32 -33.77
CA LEU A 13 11.13 -7.11 -32.89
C LEU A 13 11.79 -6.28 -31.78
N VAL A 14 11.75 -4.95 -31.82
CA VAL A 14 12.34 -4.10 -30.76
C VAL A 14 11.39 -3.94 -29.56
N SER A 15 10.08 -4.05 -29.77
CA SER A 15 9.07 -3.95 -28.70
C SER A 15 8.93 -5.20 -27.84
N ALA A 16 9.68 -6.26 -28.16
CA ALA A 16 9.73 -7.51 -27.41
C ALA A 16 11.10 -7.76 -26.75
N ARG A 17 11.89 -6.69 -26.49
CA ARG A 17 12.76 -6.70 -25.31
C ARG A 17 11.86 -6.79 -24.11
N GLN A 18 11.54 -8.03 -23.76
CA GLN A 18 10.86 -8.41 -22.55
C GLN A 18 11.34 -7.49 -21.44
N ALA A 19 10.39 -6.80 -20.81
CA ALA A 19 10.46 -6.42 -19.42
C ALA A 19 10.54 -7.71 -18.55
N CYS A 20 11.47 -8.60 -18.87
CA CYS A 20 11.97 -9.59 -17.95
C CYS A 20 12.84 -8.79 -16.99
N ALA A 21 12.40 -8.76 -15.74
CA ALA A 21 13.31 -8.52 -14.64
C ALA A 21 14.65 -9.22 -14.88
N ASP A 22 15.75 -8.48 -14.77
CA ASP A 22 17.10 -9.07 -14.69
C ASP A 22 17.14 -10.18 -13.64
N GLU A 23 18.02 -11.17 -13.81
CA GLU A 23 18.31 -12.15 -12.76
C GLU A 23 18.58 -11.44 -11.41
N LEU A 24 18.02 -11.97 -10.32
CA LEU A 24 18.18 -11.38 -8.98
C LEU A 24 19.61 -11.53 -8.49
N THR A 25 20.48 -10.61 -8.90
CA THR A 25 21.86 -10.55 -8.45
C THR A 25 21.95 -10.11 -6.99
N PRO A 26 23.04 -10.46 -6.26
CA PRO A 26 23.26 -9.97 -4.90
C PRO A 26 23.26 -8.44 -4.79
N ALA A 27 23.74 -7.74 -5.83
CA ALA A 27 23.73 -6.28 -5.89
C ALA A 27 22.31 -5.72 -6.01
N LYS A 28 21.50 -6.28 -6.91
CA LYS A 28 20.09 -5.88 -7.07
C LYS A 28 19.29 -6.15 -5.80
N ARG A 29 19.50 -7.30 -5.16
CA ARG A 29 18.92 -7.62 -3.84
C ARG A 29 19.25 -6.57 -2.79
N SER A 30 20.53 -6.22 -2.67
CA SER A 30 21.00 -5.20 -1.71
C SER A 30 20.32 -3.84 -1.95
N ASP A 31 20.21 -3.43 -3.22
CA ASP A 31 19.58 -2.16 -3.58
C ASP A 31 18.06 -2.17 -3.33
N ILE A 32 17.38 -3.29 -3.60
CA ILE A 32 15.95 -3.46 -3.24
C ILE A 32 15.76 -3.36 -1.72
N MET A 33 16.61 -4.02 -0.92
CA MET A 33 16.54 -3.92 0.54
C MET A 33 16.72 -2.48 1.03
N LEU A 34 17.69 -1.75 0.44
CA LEU A 34 17.89 -0.34 0.75
C LEU A 34 16.66 0.49 0.35
N LEU A 35 16.05 0.21 -0.81
CA LEU A 35 14.86 0.90 -1.28
C LEU A 35 13.70 0.72 -0.30
N LEU A 36 13.48 -0.52 0.16
CA LEU A 36 12.47 -0.84 1.17
C LEU A 36 12.73 -0.09 2.50
N GLN A 37 13.99 0.04 2.89
CA GLN A 37 14.38 0.77 4.10
C GLN A 37 14.12 2.28 3.98
N VAL A 38 14.56 2.91 2.88
CA VAL A 38 14.44 4.37 2.70
C VAL A 38 13.00 4.82 2.46
N THR A 39 12.18 3.99 1.80
CA THR A 39 10.74 4.24 1.62
C THR A 39 9.93 3.99 2.90
N ARG A 40 10.59 3.64 4.01
CA ARG A 40 9.98 3.34 5.30
C ARG A 40 8.97 2.18 5.23
N SER A 41 9.36 1.09 4.57
CA SER A 41 8.67 -0.20 4.74
C SER A 41 8.66 -0.65 6.21
N ALA A 42 9.47 -0.04 7.09
CA ALA A 42 9.33 -0.15 8.55
C ALA A 42 7.92 0.24 9.08
N ASN A 43 7.19 1.14 8.41
CA ASN A 43 5.79 1.41 8.73
C ASN A 43 4.89 0.21 8.45
N VAL A 44 5.26 -0.67 7.51
CA VAL A 44 4.55 -1.93 7.25
C VAL A 44 4.64 -2.85 8.45
N VAL A 45 5.76 -2.88 9.18
CA VAL A 45 5.86 -3.65 10.45
C VAL A 45 4.88 -3.13 11.49
N VAL A 46 4.80 -1.81 11.65
CA VAL A 46 3.86 -1.19 12.59
C VAL A 46 2.40 -1.49 12.19
N GLN A 47 2.10 -1.47 10.89
CA GLN A 47 0.77 -1.79 10.39
C GLN A 47 0.43 -3.28 10.56
N ILE A 48 1.34 -4.19 10.20
CA ILE A 48 1.16 -5.64 10.36
C ILE A 48 1.03 -5.99 11.85
N SER A 49 1.91 -5.45 12.71
CA SER A 49 1.83 -5.68 14.16
C SER A 49 0.48 -5.24 14.72
N SER A 50 0.00 -4.03 14.38
CA SER A 50 -1.32 -3.57 14.79
C SER A 50 -2.45 -4.45 14.25
N ALA A 51 -2.36 -4.88 12.98
CA ALA A 51 -3.35 -5.75 12.35
C ALA A 51 -3.40 -7.15 12.97
N LEU A 52 -2.27 -7.71 13.39
CA LEU A 52 -2.18 -9.00 14.08
C LEU A 52 -2.58 -8.90 15.56
N ALA A 53 -2.21 -7.80 16.22
CA ALA A 53 -2.47 -7.59 17.63
C ALA A 53 -3.98 -7.47 17.93
N LYS A 54 -4.73 -6.74 17.10
CA LYS A 54 -6.18 -6.53 17.27
C LYS A 54 -7.00 -7.82 17.46
N PRO A 55 -6.97 -8.82 16.55
CA PRO A 55 -7.74 -10.05 16.73
C PRO A 55 -7.24 -10.90 17.90
N VAL A 56 -5.93 -10.90 18.17
CA VAL A 56 -5.37 -11.59 19.36
C VAL A 56 -5.97 -11.00 20.64
N PHE A 57 -6.08 -9.66 20.73
CA PHE A 57 -6.65 -9.00 21.90
C PHE A 57 -8.16 -9.16 22.01
N ALA A 58 -8.88 -9.12 20.89
CA ALA A 58 -10.32 -9.38 20.89
C ALA A 58 -10.63 -10.78 21.46
N ASN A 59 -9.88 -11.80 21.01
CA ASN A 59 -10.01 -13.17 21.52
C ASN A 59 -9.60 -13.29 22.98
N LEU A 60 -8.49 -12.66 23.39
CA LEU A 60 -8.02 -12.71 24.77
C LEU A 60 -9.02 -12.05 25.73
N LYS A 61 -9.59 -10.90 25.37
CA LYS A 61 -10.61 -10.20 26.16
C LYS A 61 -11.90 -11.00 26.26
N ALA A 62 -12.31 -11.68 25.18
CA ALA A 62 -13.48 -12.54 25.19
C ALA A 62 -13.29 -13.77 26.09
N ALA A 63 -12.11 -14.38 26.07
CA ALA A 63 -11.80 -15.56 26.90
C ALA A 63 -11.51 -15.21 28.37
N ARG A 64 -10.95 -14.03 28.62
CA ARG A 64 -10.49 -13.57 29.94
C ARG A 64 -10.82 -12.09 30.15
N PRO A 65 -12.07 -11.76 30.55
CA PRO A 65 -12.50 -10.39 30.81
C PRO A 65 -11.83 -9.75 32.02
N ASP A 66 -11.20 -10.56 32.87
CA ASP A 66 -10.50 -10.18 34.11
C ASP A 66 -9.11 -9.59 33.86
N ILE A 67 -8.60 -9.64 32.63
CA ILE A 67 -7.27 -9.15 32.30
C ILE A 67 -7.23 -7.61 32.34
N PRO A 68 -6.27 -7.01 33.07
CA PRO A 68 -6.16 -5.57 33.18
C PRO A 68 -5.66 -4.93 31.87
N ASP A 69 -6.05 -3.67 31.62
CA ASP A 69 -5.74 -2.99 30.36
C ASP A 69 -4.24 -2.93 30.03
N ARG A 70 -3.39 -2.85 31.07
CA ARG A 70 -1.93 -2.88 30.94
C ARG A 70 -1.42 -4.13 30.21
N ALA A 71 -2.09 -5.27 30.35
CA ALA A 71 -1.69 -6.50 29.68
C ALA A 71 -1.81 -6.39 28.15
N TYR A 72 -2.77 -5.61 27.63
CA TYR A 72 -2.87 -5.36 26.19
C TYR A 72 -1.67 -4.54 25.69
N THR A 73 -1.28 -3.48 26.42
CA THR A 73 -0.12 -2.67 26.05
C THR A 73 1.18 -3.49 26.08
N VAL A 74 1.34 -4.37 27.07
CA VAL A 74 2.50 -5.29 27.12
C VAL A 74 2.48 -6.22 25.90
N ALA A 75 1.36 -6.89 25.64
CA ALA A 75 1.27 -7.82 24.52
C ALA A 75 1.44 -7.13 23.15
N GLU A 76 0.98 -5.89 22.98
CA GLU A 76 1.20 -5.12 21.75
C GLU A 76 2.68 -4.84 21.52
N ASN A 77 3.39 -4.43 22.58
CA ASN A 77 4.82 -4.21 22.52
C ASN A 77 5.58 -5.52 22.22
N GLU A 78 5.21 -6.63 22.84
CA GLU A 78 5.84 -7.94 22.58
C GLU A 78 5.61 -8.40 21.14
N ILE A 79 4.39 -8.29 20.61
CA ILE A 79 4.10 -8.62 19.20
C ILE A 79 4.96 -7.78 18.27
N LYS A 80 5.08 -6.47 18.55
CA LYS A 80 5.93 -5.58 17.77
C LYS A 80 7.40 -5.98 17.82
N VAL A 81 7.92 -6.32 19.01
CA VAL A 81 9.32 -6.79 19.17
C VAL A 81 9.54 -8.05 18.37
N ILE A 82 8.72 -9.09 18.56
CA ILE A 82 8.83 -10.37 17.86
C ILE A 82 8.84 -10.16 16.33
N LEU A 83 7.89 -9.38 15.80
CA LEU A 83 7.83 -9.12 14.36
C LEU A 83 9.04 -8.33 13.86
N SER A 84 9.55 -7.38 14.64
CA SER A 84 10.74 -6.61 14.28
C SER A 84 12.00 -7.46 14.25
N GLU A 85 12.14 -8.42 15.17
CA GLU A 85 13.28 -9.35 15.21
C GLU A 85 13.29 -10.27 13.99
N HIS A 86 12.12 -10.68 13.50
CA HIS A 86 11.98 -11.63 12.39
C HIS A 86 11.85 -10.97 11.01
N ILE A 87 11.76 -9.64 10.92
CA ILE A 87 11.53 -8.98 9.62
C ILE A 87 12.71 -9.15 8.66
N SER A 88 13.93 -9.11 9.20
CA SER A 88 15.20 -9.12 8.45
C SER A 88 15.99 -10.42 8.60
N THR A 89 15.46 -11.41 9.34
CA THR A 89 16.08 -12.74 9.44
C THR A 89 15.99 -13.47 8.09
N SER A 90 16.82 -14.50 7.92
CA SER A 90 16.70 -15.38 6.75
C SER A 90 15.29 -16.00 6.71
N GLY A 91 14.62 -15.89 5.56
CA GLY A 91 13.22 -16.31 5.39
C GLY A 91 12.19 -15.36 5.99
N GLY A 92 12.62 -14.24 6.57
CA GLY A 92 11.77 -13.18 7.11
C GLY A 92 11.02 -12.40 6.03
N LEU A 93 10.23 -11.42 6.45
CA LEU A 93 9.35 -10.66 5.55
C LEU A 93 10.12 -9.96 4.41
N LEU A 94 11.29 -9.38 4.68
CA LEU A 94 12.06 -8.71 3.62
C LEU A 94 12.53 -9.70 2.55
N ASP A 95 12.90 -10.92 2.92
CA ASP A 95 13.30 -11.97 1.97
C ASP A 95 12.13 -12.39 1.06
N GLN A 96 10.89 -12.29 1.55
CA GLN A 96 9.67 -12.55 0.76
C GLN A 96 9.29 -11.38 -0.16
N ILE A 97 9.60 -10.14 0.24
CA ILE A 97 9.25 -8.93 -0.54
C ILE A 97 10.26 -8.65 -1.65
N VAL A 98 11.54 -8.97 -1.45
CA VAL A 98 12.58 -8.71 -2.47
C VAL A 98 12.22 -9.30 -3.85
N PRO A 99 11.80 -10.58 -3.98
CA PRO A 99 11.41 -11.14 -5.28
C PRO A 99 10.20 -10.42 -5.93
N VAL A 100 9.34 -9.80 -5.13
CA VAL A 100 8.22 -9.01 -5.65
C VAL A 100 8.76 -7.77 -6.37
N TYR A 101 9.68 -7.02 -5.76
CA TYR A 101 10.29 -5.86 -6.41
C TYR A 101 11.14 -6.26 -7.61
N ASP A 102 11.89 -7.35 -7.48
CA ASP A 102 12.70 -7.92 -8.55
C ASP A 102 11.86 -8.16 -9.81
N LYS A 103 10.68 -8.77 -9.66
CA LYS A 103 9.72 -9.07 -10.74
C LYS A 103 9.26 -7.83 -11.52
N TYR A 104 9.14 -6.67 -10.87
CA TYR A 104 8.54 -5.47 -11.48
C TYR A 104 9.57 -4.43 -11.93
N TYR A 105 10.80 -4.50 -11.45
CA TYR A 105 11.81 -3.49 -11.72
C TYR A 105 13.14 -4.12 -12.14
N THR A 106 13.74 -3.57 -13.19
CA THR A 106 15.15 -3.80 -13.54
C THR A 106 16.07 -3.25 -12.46
N HIS A 107 17.33 -3.70 -12.44
CA HIS A 107 18.28 -3.18 -11.44
C HIS A 107 18.53 -1.68 -11.64
N GLN A 108 18.51 -1.20 -12.88
CA GLN A 108 18.65 0.23 -13.18
C GLN A 108 17.50 1.05 -12.58
N GLU A 109 16.25 0.63 -12.77
CA GLU A 109 15.09 1.33 -12.21
C GLU A 109 15.11 1.36 -10.68
N ILE A 110 15.55 0.27 -10.03
CA ILE A 110 15.74 0.27 -8.56
C ILE A 110 16.75 1.35 -8.13
N ARG A 111 17.88 1.51 -8.85
CA ARG A 111 18.87 2.55 -8.55
C ARG A 111 18.32 3.97 -8.78
N GLU A 112 17.53 4.15 -9.82
CA GLU A 112 16.87 5.44 -10.10
C GLU A 112 15.85 5.79 -9.01
N LEU A 113 15.04 4.82 -8.57
CA LEU A 113 14.12 4.99 -7.44
C LEU A 113 14.87 5.33 -6.15
N LEU A 114 15.99 4.65 -5.87
CA LEU A 114 16.85 4.97 -4.73
C LEU A 114 17.36 6.40 -4.78
N ALA A 115 17.90 6.83 -5.93
CA ALA A 115 18.39 8.20 -6.11
C ALA A 115 17.28 9.23 -5.88
N PHE A 116 16.07 8.96 -6.40
CA PHE A 116 14.91 9.79 -6.16
C PHE A 116 14.55 9.87 -4.67
N TYR A 117 14.32 8.74 -3.99
CA TYR A 117 13.89 8.73 -2.59
C TYR A 117 14.96 9.23 -1.61
N GLN A 118 16.23 9.22 -1.98
CA GLN A 118 17.32 9.81 -1.19
C GLN A 118 17.45 11.33 -1.37
N SER A 119 16.92 11.89 -2.47
CA SER A 119 16.93 13.34 -2.73
C SER A 119 16.09 14.12 -1.71
N PRO A 120 16.32 15.45 -1.55
CA PRO A 120 15.48 16.28 -0.67
C PRO A 120 13.99 16.22 -1.02
N ILE A 121 13.65 16.17 -2.31
CA ILE A 121 12.26 16.08 -2.75
C ILE A 121 11.66 14.69 -2.47
N GLY A 122 12.39 13.60 -2.75
CA GLY A 122 11.90 12.25 -2.47
C GLY A 122 11.69 11.98 -0.98
N LYS A 123 12.58 12.49 -0.13
CA LYS A 123 12.38 12.48 1.33
C LYS A 123 11.13 13.25 1.75
N LYS A 124 10.90 14.43 1.15
CA LYS A 124 9.68 15.21 1.40
C LYS A 124 8.42 14.45 0.99
N VAL A 125 8.44 13.75 -0.15
CA VAL A 125 7.32 12.89 -0.58
C VAL A 125 7.01 11.83 0.48
N ILE A 126 8.01 11.07 0.94
CA ILE A 126 7.81 10.03 1.97
C ILE A 126 7.16 10.59 3.23
N LEU A 127 7.59 11.79 3.67
CA LEU A 127 7.10 12.42 4.89
C LEU A 127 5.71 13.06 4.72
N ALA A 128 5.42 13.64 3.56
CA ALA A 128 4.19 14.39 3.32
C ALA A 128 3.01 13.51 2.89
N MET A 129 3.28 12.39 2.21
CA MET A 129 2.24 11.53 1.63
C MET A 129 1.16 11.08 2.63
N PRO A 130 1.48 10.62 3.86
CA PRO A 130 0.45 10.25 4.83
C PRO A 130 -0.51 11.40 5.19
N SER A 131 0.03 12.61 5.41
CA SER A 131 -0.77 13.79 5.72
C SER A 131 -1.62 14.22 4.52
N MET A 132 -1.03 14.22 3.31
CA MET A 132 -1.76 14.54 2.08
C MET A 132 -2.94 13.60 1.85
N LEU A 133 -2.74 12.29 2.04
CA LEU A 133 -3.83 11.30 1.94
C LEU A 133 -4.92 11.56 2.97
N ASN A 134 -4.55 11.82 4.22
CA ASN A 134 -5.50 12.14 5.29
C ASN A 134 -6.32 13.41 4.98
N GLU A 135 -5.65 14.49 4.58
CA GLU A 135 -6.30 15.75 4.21
C GLU A 135 -7.20 15.58 2.99
N SER A 136 -6.79 14.77 2.02
CA SER A 136 -7.59 14.45 0.83
C SER A 136 -8.87 13.71 1.19
N MET A 137 -8.78 12.72 2.10
CA MET A 137 -9.97 12.03 2.62
C MET A 137 -10.93 13.00 3.34
N MET A 138 -10.41 13.88 4.19
CA MET A 138 -11.21 14.89 4.88
C MET A 138 -11.86 15.89 3.91
N ALA A 139 -11.19 16.23 2.81
CA ALA A 139 -11.77 17.06 1.76
C ALA A 139 -12.92 16.33 1.04
N GLY A 140 -12.74 15.06 0.70
CA GLY A 140 -13.79 14.22 0.10
C GLY A 140 -15.01 14.08 1.00
N GLN A 141 -14.80 13.89 2.31
CA GLN A 141 -15.88 13.81 3.29
C GLN A 141 -16.69 15.12 3.34
N ARG A 142 -16.02 16.27 3.45
CA ARG A 142 -16.69 17.58 3.45
C ARG A 142 -17.48 17.84 2.17
N TRP A 143 -16.92 17.45 1.02
CA TRP A 143 -17.60 17.56 -0.26
C TRP A 143 -18.87 16.69 -0.30
N ALA A 144 -18.80 15.44 0.17
CA ALA A 144 -19.96 14.55 0.26
C ALA A 144 -21.04 15.06 1.21
N GLU A 145 -20.65 15.61 2.37
CA GLU A 145 -21.56 16.23 3.33
C GLU A 145 -22.31 17.42 2.73
N ALA A 146 -21.60 18.26 1.96
CA ALA A 146 -22.21 19.40 1.27
C ALA A 146 -23.25 18.98 0.22
N LEU A 147 -23.10 17.81 -0.40
CA LEU A 147 -24.07 17.23 -1.32
C LEU A 147 -25.27 16.57 -0.62
N GLY A 148 -25.19 16.32 0.68
CA GLY A 148 -26.20 15.61 1.46
C GLY A 148 -27.65 16.11 1.24
N PRO A 149 -27.94 17.43 1.28
CA PRO A 149 -29.27 17.95 1.03
C PRO A 149 -29.80 17.62 -0.38
N GLU A 150 -28.96 17.79 -1.40
CA GLU A 150 -29.33 17.51 -2.79
C GLU A 150 -29.56 16.01 -3.03
N ILE A 151 -28.66 15.17 -2.49
CA ILE A 151 -28.81 13.71 -2.55
C ILE A 151 -30.14 13.29 -1.92
N ARG A 152 -30.46 13.80 -0.72
CA ARG A 152 -31.74 13.48 -0.04
C ARG A 152 -32.96 13.90 -0.85
N ALA A 153 -32.94 15.09 -1.45
CA ALA A 153 -34.04 15.58 -2.28
C ALA A 153 -34.25 14.70 -3.52
N ARG A 154 -33.19 14.49 -4.32
CA ARG A 154 -33.25 13.69 -5.54
C ARG A 154 -33.58 12.22 -5.28
N LEU A 155 -33.08 11.67 -4.17
CA LEU A 155 -33.39 10.30 -3.75
C LEU A 155 -34.87 10.17 -3.38
N SER A 156 -35.39 11.08 -2.54
CA SER A 156 -36.82 11.13 -2.21
C SER A 156 -37.69 11.20 -3.46
N ASP A 157 -37.39 12.10 -4.39
CA ASP A 157 -38.17 12.28 -5.61
C ASP A 157 -38.12 11.05 -6.52
N SER A 158 -36.98 10.38 -6.60
CA SER A 158 -36.83 9.15 -7.38
C SER A 158 -37.60 8.00 -6.75
N LEU A 159 -37.51 7.82 -5.43
CA LEU A 159 -38.26 6.78 -4.72
C LEU A 159 -39.78 7.01 -4.77
N LYS A 160 -40.26 8.26 -4.71
CA LYS A 160 -41.68 8.59 -4.90
C LYS A 160 -42.16 8.25 -6.31
N ARG A 161 -41.36 8.54 -7.35
CA ARG A 161 -41.70 8.19 -8.75
C ARG A 161 -41.83 6.69 -8.97
N GLU A 162 -41.00 5.91 -8.30
CA GLU A 162 -41.03 4.43 -8.33
C GLU A 162 -42.11 3.83 -7.39
N GLY A 163 -42.86 4.66 -6.66
CA GLY A 163 -43.88 4.18 -5.70
C GLY A 163 -43.30 3.53 -4.43
N LEU A 164 -41.99 3.68 -4.19
CA LEU A 164 -41.26 3.09 -3.06
C LEU A 164 -41.32 3.96 -1.78
N LEU A 165 -41.82 5.19 -1.89
CA LEU A 165 -42.15 6.06 -0.76
C LEU A 165 -43.56 6.62 -0.95
N THR A 166 -44.43 6.45 0.05
CA THR A 166 -45.77 7.04 0.06
C THR A 166 -45.73 8.46 0.64
N THR A 167 -46.42 9.40 -0.02
CA THR A 167 -46.70 10.71 0.58
C THR A 167 -47.73 10.49 1.69
N SER A 168 -47.28 10.52 2.95
CA SER A 168 -48.22 10.54 4.08
C SER A 168 -49.14 11.75 3.96
N ARG A 169 -50.44 11.52 4.17
CA ARG A 169 -51.53 12.52 4.06
C ARG A 169 -51.34 13.72 4.96
#